data_AF-A0A0H3WVR0-F1
#
_entry.id   AF-A0A0H3WVR0-F1
#
_cell.length_a   1.000
_cell.length_b   1.000
_cell.length_c   1.000
_cell.angle_alpha   90.00
_cell.angle_beta   90.00
_cell.angle_gamma   90.00
#
_symmetry.space_group_name_H-M   'P 1'
#
loop_
_entity.id
_entity.type
_entity.pdbx_description
1 polymer ?
#
loop_
_entity_poly.entity_id
_entity_poly.type
_entity_poly.pdbx_seq_one_letter_code
_entity_poly.pdbx_strand_id
1 'polypeptide(L)' 'MHMMLIEGIDEQLMRSIESRAAQGGRTPEEEVLQILDRVARVPRFRTLGEALRAMPNVGLDSDFERIN' A
#
# COMPACT_ATOMS: atom_id res chain seq x y z
N MET A 1 -11.56 -4.47 13.86
CA MET A 1 -10.25 -3.83 14.10
C MET A 1 -9.21 -4.94 14.20
N HIS A 2 -8.02 -4.72 13.65
CA HIS A 2 -6.90 -5.67 13.76
C HIS A 2 -5.78 -4.98 14.55
N MET A 3 -5.10 -5.73 15.42
CA MET A 3 -3.99 -5.26 16.25
C MET A 3 -2.74 -6.03 15.86
N MET A 4 -1.62 -5.33 15.70
CA MET A 4 -0.31 -5.90 15.35
C MET A 4 0.70 -5.51 16.42
N LEU A 5 1.49 -6.47 16.89
CA LEU A 5 2.67 -6.24 17.72
C LEU A 5 3.90 -6.34 16.82
N ILE A 6 4.79 -5.36 16.88
CA ILE A 6 6.05 -5.36 16.11
C ILE A 6 7.19 -5.50 17.11
N GLU A 7 7.91 -6.61 17.03
CA GLU A 7 9.11 -6.86 17.85
C GLU A 7 10.39 -6.52 17.08
N GLY A 8 11.49 -6.28 17.80
CA GLY A 8 12.81 -6.05 17.20
C GLY A 8 13.03 -4.63 16.65
N ILE A 9 12.22 -3.65 17.05
CA ILE A 9 12.48 -2.24 16.75
C ILE A 9 13.70 -1.78 17.56
N ASP A 10 14.75 -1.37 16.87
CA ASP A 10 15.92 -0.77 17.52
C ASP A 10 15.64 0.65 18.00
N GLU A 11 16.45 1.14 18.95
CA GLU A 11 16.23 2.44 19.58
C GLU A 11 16.35 3.61 18.58
N GLN A 12 17.21 3.49 17.57
CA GLN A 12 17.40 4.52 16.56
C GLN A 12 16.16 4.65 15.67
N LEU A 13 15.56 3.52 15.29
CA LEU A 13 14.31 3.46 14.54
C LEU A 13 13.16 4.03 15.37
N MET A 14 13.04 3.67 16.65
CA MET A 14 12.01 4.21 17.53
C MET A 14 12.11 5.73 17.67
N ARG A 15 13.31 6.26 17.92
CA ARG A 15 13.56 7.72 18.00
C ARG A 15 13.19 8.43 16.69
N SER A 16 13.48 7.79 15.55
CA SER A 16 13.14 8.35 14.24
C SER A 16 11.63 8.42 14.03
N ILE A 17 10.89 7.39 14.45
CA ILE A 17 9.41 7.36 14.40
C ILE A 17 8.82 8.45 15.31
N GLU A 18 9.29 8.54 16.56
CA GLU A 18 8.81 9.54 17.52
C GLU A 18 9.03 10.97 17.02
N SER A 19 10.22 11.25 16.46
CA SER A 19 10.52 12.57 15.90
C SER A 19 9.59 12.92 14.73
N ARG A 20 9.34 11.96 13.83
CA ARG A 20 8.45 12.15 12.68
C ARG A 20 6.99 12.35 13.12
N ALA A 21 6.55 11.56 14.11
CA ALA A 21 5.24 11.67 14.71
C ALA A 21 5.02 13.04 15.37
N ALA A 22 6.00 13.52 16.14
CA ALA A 22 5.94 14.84 16.77
C ALA A 22 5.86 16.00 15.75
N GLN A 23 6.60 15.91 14.65
CA GLN A 23 6.52 16.89 13.55
C GLN A 23 5.14 16.88 12.87
N GLY A 24 4.50 15.71 12.79
CA GLY A 24 3.18 15.52 12.20
C GLY A 24 2.00 15.77 13.15
N GLY A 25 2.26 16.03 14.44
CA GLY A 25 1.22 16.12 15.47
C GLY A 25 0.46 14.81 15.71
N ARG A 26 1.13 13.67 15.54
CA ARG A 26 0.56 12.30 15.64
C ARG A 26 1.22 11.51 16.76
N THR A 27 0.59 10.42 17.16
CA THR A 27 1.26 9.43 18.02
C THR A 27 2.23 8.56 17.21
N PRO A 28 3.23 7.92 17.85
CA PRO A 28 4.11 6.98 17.17
C PRO A 28 3.35 5.86 16.44
N GLU A 29 2.28 5.33 17.03
CA GLU A 29 1.45 4.28 16.43
C GLU A 29 0.72 4.76 15.17
N GLU A 30 0.12 5.95 15.23
CA GLU A 30 -0.51 6.58 14.06
C GLU A 30 0.49 6.79 12.93
N GLU A 31 1.72 7.19 13.27
CA GLU A 31 2.77 7.40 12.30
C GLU A 31 3.24 6.10 11.64
N VAL A 32 3.38 5.01 12.42
CA VAL A 32 3.68 3.67 11.89
C VAL A 32 2.57 3.20 10.97
N LEU A 33 1.30 3.37 11.36
CA LEU A 33 0.17 3.03 10.51
C LEU A 33 0.20 3.83 9.20
N GLN A 34 0.55 5.11 9.23
CA GLN A 34 0.65 5.91 8.02
C GLN A 34 1.81 5.50 7.12
N ILE A 35 2.95 5.09 7.69
CA ILE A 35 4.07 4.53 6.92
C ILE A 35 3.63 3.23 6.24
N LEU A 36 2.99 2.33 6.99
CA LEU A 36 2.47 1.07 6.46
C LEU A 36 1.42 1.32 5.37
N ASP A 37 0.50 2.28 5.56
CA ASP A 37 -0.50 2.65 4.58
C ASP A 37 0.14 3.11 3.25
N ARG A 38 1.21 3.91 3.36
CA ARG A 38 1.95 4.42 2.20
C ARG A 38 2.74 3.34 1.47
N VAL A 39 3.34 2.41 2.20
CA VAL A 39 4.23 1.36 1.64
C VAL A 39 3.41 0.16 1.15
N ALA A 40 2.49 -0.35 1.96
CA ALA A 40 1.74 -1.57 1.68
C ALA A 40 0.70 -1.40 0.56
N ARG A 41 0.28 -0.17 0.24
CA ARG A 41 -0.67 0.10 -0.84
C ARG A 41 -0.01 0.36 -2.21
N VAL A 42 1.26 -0.02 -2.42
CA VAL A 42 1.94 0.14 -3.73
C VAL A 42 2.36 -1.23 -4.31
N PRO A 43 1.89 -1.59 -5.52
CA PRO A 43 0.97 -0.83 -6.38
C PRO A 43 -0.41 -0.76 -5.73
N ARG A 44 -1.15 0.34 -5.95
CA ARG A 44 -2.55 0.48 -5.50
C ARG A 44 -3.22 -0.84 -5.78
N PHE A 45 -3.70 -1.54 -4.75
CA PHE A 45 -4.52 -2.73 -4.93
C PHE A 45 -5.71 -2.32 -5.81
N ARG A 46 -5.57 -2.51 -7.12
CA ARG A 46 -6.70 -2.41 -8.04
C ARG A 46 -7.36 -3.75 -7.93
N THR A 47 -8.62 -3.74 -7.52
CA THR A 47 -9.46 -4.91 -7.75
C THR A 47 -9.43 -5.26 -9.23
N LEU A 48 -9.67 -6.53 -9.57
CA LEU A 48 -9.74 -6.96 -10.97
C LEU A 48 -10.72 -6.06 -11.77
N GLY A 49 -11.85 -5.67 -11.16
CA GLY A 49 -12.82 -4.77 -11.79
C GLY A 49 -12.34 -3.32 -11.98
N GLU A 50 -11.49 -2.79 -11.10
CA GLU A 50 -10.86 -1.47 -11.29
C GLU A 50 -9.78 -1.52 -12.36
N ALA A 51 -9.03 -2.62 -12.44
CA ALA A 51 -8.05 -2.84 -13.48
C ALA A 51 -8.72 -2.91 -14.86
N LEU A 52 -9.79 -3.71 -14.99
CA LEU A 52 -10.56 -3.85 -16.23
C LEU A 52 -11.20 -2.52 -16.68
N ARG A 53 -11.78 -1.73 -15.75
CA ARG A 53 -12.34 -0.41 -16.10
C ARG A 53 -11.31 0.62 -16.54
N ALA A 54 -10.07 0.48 -16.09
CA ALA A 54 -8.96 1.35 -16.49
C ALA A 54 -8.29 0.89 -17.78
N MET A 55 -8.65 -0.27 -18.34
CA MET A 55 -8.12 -0.72 -19.62
C MET A 55 -8.65 0.20 -20.73
N PRO A 56 -7.77 0.72 -21.61
CA PRO A 56 -8.21 1.46 -22.78
C PRO A 56 -9.00 0.53 -23.69
N ASN A 57 -9.95 1.07 -24.45
CA ASN A 57 -10.72 0.31 -25.43
C ASN A 57 -9.84 -0.01 -26.65
N VAL A 58 -9.00 -1.03 -26.52
CA VAL A 58 -8.04 -1.49 -27.54
C VAL A 58 -8.05 -3.01 -27.62
N GLY A 59 -7.69 -3.54 -28.78
CA GLY A 59 -7.77 -4.96 -29.10
C GLY A 59 -9.06 -5.33 -29.82
N LEU A 60 -9.00 -6.41 -30.58
CA LEU A 60 -10.13 -7.02 -31.28
C LEU A 60 -10.33 -8.44 -30.75
N ASP A 61 -11.57 -8.95 -30.81
CA ASP A 61 -11.84 -10.35 -30.41
C ASP A 61 -11.00 -11.35 -31.20
N SER A 62 -10.62 -11.00 -32.43
CA SER A 62 -9.70 -11.76 -33.28
C SER A 62 -8.31 -11.96 -32.67
N ASP A 63 -7.86 -11.08 -31.77
CA ASP A 63 -6.56 -11.20 -31.10
C ASP A 63 -6.52 -12.41 -30.14
N PHE A 64 -7.69 -12.92 -29.75
CA PHE A 64 -7.86 -14.06 -28.84
C PHE A 64 -8.37 -15.32 -29.55
N GLU A 65 -8.51 -15.30 -30.88
CA GLU A 65 -8.93 -16.49 -31.62
C GLU A 65 -7.89 -17.60 -31.49
N ARG A 66 -8.37 -18.79 -31.11
CA ARG A 66 -7.52 -19.99 -31.05
C ARG A 66 -7.34 -20.51 -32.47
N ILE A 67 -6.15 -20.31 -33.02
CA ILE A 67 -5.70 -21.04 -34.20
C ILE A 67 -5.44 -22.48 -33.76
N ASN A 68 -6.36 -23.37 -34.11
CA ASN A 68 -6.18 -24.82 -34.00
C ASN A 68 -5.50 -25.36 -35.25
#